data_AF-Q08385-F1
#
_entry.id   AF-Q08385-F1
#
_cell.length_a   1.000
_cell.length_b   1.000
_cell.length_c   1.000
_cell.angle_alpha   90.00
_cell.angle_beta   90.00
_cell.angle_gamma   90.00
#
_symmetry.space_group_name_H-M   'P 1'
#
loop_
_entity.id
_entity.type
_entity.pdbx_description
1 polymer ?
#
loop_
_entity_poly.entity_id
_entity_poly.type
_entity_poly.pdbx_seq_one_letter_code
_entity_poly.pdbx_strand_id
1 'polypeptide(L)'
;MNEQPLIAALSLQRAGAPRVGGDRIRLLEAIARHGTIAGAAREVGLSYKTAWDAVGTLNNLFEQPLVEAAPGGRTGGNARVTEAGQALIAGFGLLEGALTKALGVLEGGVSAPEKALNTLWSLTMRTSNRNTLRCTVTRVTLGAVNAEVELALTDGHSLTAVITERSATEMGLAPGVEVFALIKASFVMLAAGGDPGRISACNRLTGIVAARTDGPVNTEIILDLGNCKSITAVITHTSADALGLAPGVPATALFKASHVILAMP
;
A
#
# COMPACT_ATOMS: atom_id res chain seq x y z
N MET A 1 2.33 -4.42 -27.74
CA MET A 1 2.44 -5.78 -27.18
C MET A 1 1.33 -5.88 -26.15
N ASN A 2 0.37 -6.77 -26.35
CA ASN A 2 -0.81 -6.88 -25.48
C ASN A 2 -0.40 -7.72 -24.26
N GLU A 3 0.34 -7.12 -23.33
CA GLU A 3 0.73 -7.81 -22.09
C GLU A 3 -0.53 -8.02 -21.24
N GLN A 4 -0.96 -9.27 -21.19
CA GLN A 4 -2.06 -9.68 -20.32
C GLN A 4 -1.56 -9.60 -18.86
N PRO A 5 -2.35 -9.03 -17.94
CA PRO A 5 -1.94 -8.90 -16.55
C PRO A 5 -1.78 -10.28 -15.89
N LEU A 6 -0.81 -10.40 -15.00
CA LEU A 6 -0.60 -11.52 -14.10
C LEU A 6 -1.81 -11.69 -13.19
N ILE A 7 -2.33 -12.91 -13.14
CA ILE A 7 -3.44 -13.28 -12.26
C ILE A 7 -2.88 -14.19 -11.18
N ALA A 8 -2.95 -13.76 -9.92
CA ALA A 8 -2.67 -14.62 -8.78
C ALA A 8 -3.89 -15.50 -8.50
N ALA A 9 -3.66 -16.80 -8.35
CA ALA A 9 -4.67 -17.72 -7.83
C ALA A 9 -4.20 -18.26 -6.48
N LEU A 10 -5.00 -18.01 -5.43
CA LEU A 10 -4.74 -18.58 -4.11
C LEU A 10 -5.41 -19.95 -4.01
N SER A 11 -4.68 -20.92 -3.44
CA SER A 11 -5.25 -22.22 -3.12
C SER A 11 -4.86 -22.67 -1.73
N LEU A 12 -5.83 -23.13 -0.96
CA LEU A 12 -5.65 -23.68 0.38
C LEU A 12 -5.63 -25.20 0.32
N GLN A 13 -4.73 -25.83 1.07
CA GLN A 13 -4.66 -27.29 1.16
C GLN A 13 -4.27 -27.69 2.58
N ARG A 14 -5.07 -28.55 3.21
CA ARG A 14 -4.67 -29.26 4.44
C ARG A 14 -3.89 -30.50 4.03
N ALA A 15 -2.89 -30.89 4.82
CA ALA A 15 -2.11 -32.10 4.55
C ALA A 15 -3.04 -33.32 4.37
N GLY A 16 -2.92 -34.01 3.23
CA GLY A 16 -3.77 -35.16 2.88
C GLY A 16 -5.16 -34.83 2.34
N ALA A 17 -5.55 -33.56 2.23
CA ALA A 17 -6.85 -33.15 1.70
C ALA A 17 -6.76 -32.57 0.28
N PRO A 18 -7.87 -32.58 -0.50
CA PRO A 18 -7.93 -31.93 -1.81
C PRO A 18 -7.73 -30.42 -1.71
N ARG A 19 -7.04 -29.84 -2.71
CA ARG A 19 -6.84 -28.40 -2.84
C ARG A 19 -8.17 -27.65 -2.98
N VAL A 20 -8.32 -26.57 -2.24
CA VAL A 20 -9.41 -25.60 -2.31
C VAL A 20 -8.88 -24.37 -3.06
N GLY A 21 -9.24 -24.25 -4.34
CA GLY A 21 -8.95 -23.05 -5.13
C GLY A 21 -10.06 -22.00 -5.03
N GLY A 22 -9.85 -20.85 -5.67
CA GLY A 22 -10.82 -19.74 -5.71
C GLY A 22 -12.22 -20.14 -6.18
N ASP A 23 -12.36 -21.15 -7.03
CA ASP A 23 -13.67 -21.64 -7.49
C ASP A 23 -14.57 -22.15 -6.36
N ARG A 24 -13.98 -22.74 -5.31
CA ARG A 24 -14.74 -23.20 -4.14
C ARG A 24 -15.15 -22.05 -3.23
N ILE A 25 -14.35 -20.99 -3.16
CA ILE A 25 -14.71 -19.76 -2.44
C ILE A 25 -15.82 -19.02 -3.19
N ARG A 26 -15.73 -18.91 -4.52
CA ARG A 26 -16.81 -18.38 -5.35
C ARG A 26 -18.12 -19.14 -5.15
N LEU A 27 -18.07 -20.46 -5.00
CA LEU A 27 -19.25 -21.25 -4.67
C LEU A 27 -19.84 -20.84 -3.30
N LEU A 28 -19.01 -20.66 -2.27
CA LEU A 28 -19.47 -20.17 -0.96
C LEU A 28 -20.10 -18.78 -1.05
N GLU A 29 -19.44 -17.85 -1.74
CA GLU A 29 -19.97 -16.50 -1.99
C GLU A 29 -21.31 -16.53 -2.71
N ALA A 30 -21.43 -17.38 -3.74
CA ALA A 30 -22.67 -17.56 -4.47
C ALA A 30 -23.76 -18.18 -3.58
N ILE A 31 -23.44 -19.11 -2.67
CA ILE A 31 -24.39 -19.62 -1.67
C ILE A 31 -24.83 -18.49 -0.73
N ALA A 32 -23.90 -17.64 -0.27
CA ALA A 32 -24.22 -16.50 0.58
C ALA A 32 -25.18 -15.51 -0.10
N ARG A 33 -25.05 -15.31 -1.42
CA ARG A 33 -25.95 -14.45 -2.23
C ARG A 33 -27.32 -15.08 -2.50
N HIS A 34 -27.35 -16.35 -2.94
CA HIS A 34 -28.57 -17.01 -3.42
C HIS A 34 -29.39 -17.70 -2.35
N GLY A 35 -28.77 -18.04 -1.20
CA GLY A 35 -29.41 -18.82 -0.14
C GLY A 35 -29.76 -20.27 -0.53
N THR A 36 -29.26 -20.76 -1.68
CA THR A 36 -29.48 -22.14 -2.15
C THR A 36 -28.25 -22.67 -2.90
N ILE A 37 -27.93 -23.96 -2.74
CA ILE A 37 -26.83 -24.60 -3.48
C ILE A 37 -27.14 -24.65 -4.98
N ALA A 38 -28.41 -24.85 -5.37
CA ALA A 38 -28.81 -24.88 -6.77
C ALA A 38 -28.73 -23.52 -7.46
N GLY A 39 -28.98 -22.41 -6.75
CA GLY A 39 -28.75 -21.06 -7.24
C GLY A 39 -27.25 -20.80 -7.43
N ALA A 40 -26.46 -21.12 -6.41
CA ALA A 40 -25.02 -20.95 -6.45
C ALA A 40 -24.35 -21.74 -7.58
N ALA A 41 -24.72 -23.03 -7.75
CA ALA A 41 -24.19 -23.89 -8.80
C ALA A 41 -24.39 -23.32 -10.20
N ARG A 42 -25.58 -22.74 -10.47
CA ARG A 42 -25.87 -22.10 -11.77
C ARG A 42 -25.02 -20.87 -12.01
N GLU A 43 -24.76 -20.06 -10.98
CA GLU A 43 -23.91 -18.88 -11.10
C GLU A 43 -22.46 -19.26 -11.39
N VAL A 44 -21.91 -20.24 -10.68
CA VAL A 44 -20.50 -20.66 -10.85
C VAL A 44 -20.29 -21.66 -12.00
N GLY A 45 -21.34 -21.99 -12.76
CA GLY A 45 -21.25 -22.91 -13.90
C GLY A 45 -21.04 -24.40 -13.54
N LEU A 46 -21.46 -24.82 -12.35
CA LEU A 46 -21.34 -26.21 -11.87
C LEU A 46 -22.68 -26.95 -11.93
N SER A 47 -22.62 -28.28 -12.05
CA SER A 47 -23.79 -29.12 -11.81
C SER A 47 -24.18 -29.06 -10.33
N TYR A 48 -25.47 -29.21 -10.02
CA TYR A 48 -25.92 -29.25 -8.62
C TYR A 48 -25.18 -30.31 -7.79
N LYS A 49 -24.96 -31.50 -8.37
CA LYS A 49 -24.20 -32.58 -7.72
C LYS A 49 -22.77 -32.16 -7.42
N THR A 50 -22.09 -31.55 -8.38
CA THR A 50 -20.71 -31.07 -8.20
C THR A 50 -20.63 -29.99 -7.12
N ALA A 51 -21.60 -29.06 -7.09
CA ALA A 51 -21.66 -28.04 -6.05
C ALA A 51 -21.94 -28.66 -4.66
N TRP A 52 -22.84 -29.64 -4.59
CA TRP A 52 -23.13 -30.37 -3.35
C TRP A 52 -21.90 -31.12 -2.82
N ASP A 53 -21.19 -31.84 -3.68
CA ASP A 53 -19.97 -32.57 -3.34
C ASP A 53 -18.85 -31.60 -2.91
N ALA A 54 -18.75 -30.44 -3.54
CA ALA A 54 -17.80 -29.39 -3.18
C ALA A 54 -18.11 -28.80 -1.79
N VAL A 55 -19.38 -28.54 -1.48
CA VAL A 55 -19.82 -28.10 -0.14
C VAL A 55 -19.51 -29.17 0.91
N GLY A 56 -19.79 -30.44 0.63
CA GLY A 56 -19.45 -31.54 1.53
C GLY A 56 -17.95 -31.62 1.80
N THR A 57 -17.13 -31.48 0.75
CA THR A 57 -15.66 -31.45 0.88
C THR A 57 -15.19 -30.27 1.73
N LEU A 58 -15.78 -29.09 1.54
CA LEU A 58 -15.47 -27.90 2.32
C LEU A 58 -15.82 -28.09 3.80
N ASN A 59 -17.02 -28.56 4.10
CA ASN A 59 -17.44 -28.81 5.48
C ASN A 59 -16.53 -29.83 6.19
N ASN A 60 -16.05 -30.86 5.48
CA ASN A 60 -15.16 -31.87 6.05
C ASN A 60 -13.72 -31.37 6.26
N LEU A 61 -13.31 -30.32 5.57
CA LEU A 61 -11.95 -29.78 5.67
C LEU A 61 -11.72 -28.98 6.96
N PHE A 62 -12.78 -28.35 7.46
CA PHE A 62 -12.77 -27.43 8.59
C PHE A 62 -13.46 -28.06 9.81
N GLU A 63 -13.11 -27.59 11.01
CA GLU A 63 -13.68 -28.11 12.27
C GLU A 63 -15.16 -27.77 12.44
N GLN A 64 -15.56 -26.62 11.91
CA GLN A 64 -16.95 -26.17 11.86
C GLN A 64 -17.46 -26.21 10.42
N PRO A 65 -18.73 -26.58 10.19
CA PRO A 65 -19.31 -26.54 8.85
C PRO A 65 -19.28 -25.11 8.33
N LEU A 66 -18.89 -24.95 7.07
CA LEU A 66 -18.89 -23.65 6.38
C LEU A 66 -20.24 -23.33 5.75
N VAL A 67 -21.01 -24.36 5.41
CA VAL A 67 -22.37 -24.24 4.88
C VAL A 67 -23.29 -25.18 5.64
N GLU A 68 -24.42 -24.65 6.07
CA GLU A 68 -25.53 -25.43 6.54
C GLU A 68 -26.59 -25.49 5.45
N ALA A 69 -26.94 -26.69 5.02
CA ALA A 69 -27.96 -26.92 4.00
C ALA A 69 -29.03 -27.87 4.55
N ALA A 70 -30.29 -27.49 4.40
CA ALA A 70 -31.42 -28.37 4.65
C ALA A 70 -31.81 -29.07 3.34
N PRO A 71 -32.00 -30.41 3.33
CA PRO A 71 -32.52 -31.11 2.16
C PRO A 71 -33.86 -30.49 1.74
N GLY A 72 -33.91 -29.97 0.52
CA GLY A 72 -35.10 -29.32 -0.01
C GLY A 72 -36.16 -30.31 -0.43
N GLY A 73 -37.37 -30.14 0.11
CA GLY A 73 -38.59 -30.68 -0.50
C GLY A 73 -38.99 -29.88 -1.75
N ARG A 74 -40.28 -29.93 -2.09
CA ARG A 74 -40.87 -29.35 -3.32
C ARG A 74 -40.66 -27.83 -3.50
N THR A 75 -40.26 -27.11 -2.45
CA THR A 75 -40.04 -25.65 -2.44
C THR A 75 -38.58 -25.21 -2.56
N GLY A 76 -37.63 -26.14 -2.75
CA GLY A 76 -36.20 -25.83 -2.84
C GLY A 76 -35.52 -25.84 -1.47
N GLY A 77 -34.29 -26.36 -1.43
CA GLY A 77 -33.52 -26.49 -0.19
C GLY A 77 -32.81 -25.20 0.16
N ASN A 78 -32.90 -24.80 1.43
CA ASN A 78 -32.24 -23.61 1.95
C ASN A 78 -30.79 -23.97 2.27
N ALA A 79 -29.86 -23.13 1.85
CA ALA A 79 -28.46 -23.22 2.21
C ALA A 79 -27.96 -21.87 2.72
N ARG A 80 -27.34 -21.86 3.89
CA ARG A 80 -26.72 -20.66 4.48
C ARG A 80 -25.23 -20.91 4.70
N VAL A 81 -24.43 -19.89 4.40
CA VAL A 81 -23.04 -19.86 4.82
C VAL A 81 -23.00 -19.54 6.31
N THR A 82 -22.26 -20.33 7.08
CA THR A 82 -22.11 -20.14 8.54
C THR A 82 -21.18 -18.97 8.83
N GLU A 83 -21.06 -18.58 10.10
CA GLU A 83 -20.07 -17.57 10.51
C GLU A 83 -18.64 -17.98 10.15
N ALA A 84 -18.28 -19.25 10.35
CA ALA A 84 -16.98 -19.79 9.91
C ALA A 84 -16.79 -19.71 8.39
N GLY A 85 -17.85 -19.98 7.62
CA GLY A 85 -17.83 -19.81 6.17
C GLY A 85 -17.63 -18.36 5.74
N GLN A 86 -18.30 -17.41 6.40
CA GLN A 86 -18.14 -15.97 6.13
C GLN A 86 -16.73 -15.49 6.49
N ALA A 87 -16.18 -15.96 7.62
CA ALA A 87 -14.81 -15.65 8.01
C ALA A 87 -13.79 -16.18 6.98
N LEU A 88 -14.02 -17.37 6.42
CA LEU A 88 -13.17 -17.92 5.36
C LEU A 88 -13.24 -17.07 4.08
N ILE A 89 -14.44 -16.68 3.63
CA ILE A 89 -14.62 -15.80 2.46
C ILE A 89 -13.86 -14.49 2.68
N ALA A 90 -14.06 -13.84 3.84
CA ALA A 90 -13.39 -12.59 4.16
C ALA A 90 -11.85 -12.73 4.20
N GLY A 91 -11.35 -13.78 4.86
CA GLY A 91 -9.92 -14.05 4.94
C GLY A 91 -9.29 -14.33 3.56
N PHE A 92 -9.99 -15.11 2.71
CA PHE A 92 -9.54 -15.40 1.35
C PHE A 92 -9.49 -14.12 0.50
N GLY A 93 -10.53 -13.28 0.57
CA GLY A 93 -10.57 -12.00 -0.15
C GLY A 93 -9.47 -11.02 0.28
N LEU A 94 -9.12 -10.98 1.58
CA LEU A 94 -7.99 -10.19 2.07
C LEU A 94 -6.66 -10.67 1.49
N LEU A 95 -6.44 -11.99 1.43
CA LEU A 95 -5.23 -12.59 0.89
C LEU A 95 -5.13 -12.41 -0.63
N GLU A 96 -6.21 -12.63 -1.38
CA GLU A 96 -6.25 -12.36 -2.82
C GLU A 96 -5.93 -10.89 -3.09
N GLY A 97 -6.56 -9.96 -2.36
CA GLY A 97 -6.26 -8.53 -2.51
C GLY A 97 -4.81 -8.16 -2.19
N ALA A 98 -4.17 -8.84 -1.24
CA ALA A 98 -2.75 -8.66 -0.95
C ALA A 98 -1.85 -9.22 -2.08
N LEU A 99 -2.17 -10.40 -2.61
CA LEU A 99 -1.45 -11.01 -3.73
C LEU A 99 -1.57 -10.20 -5.02
N THR A 100 -2.75 -9.67 -5.33
CA THR A 100 -2.95 -8.80 -6.50
C THR A 100 -2.08 -7.54 -6.40
N LYS A 101 -2.02 -6.91 -5.23
CA LYS A 101 -1.13 -5.75 -5.01
C LYS A 101 0.35 -6.12 -5.16
N ALA A 102 0.74 -7.27 -4.63
CA ALA A 102 2.09 -7.79 -4.75
C ALA A 102 2.49 -8.05 -6.21
N LEU A 103 1.58 -8.62 -7.01
CA LEU A 103 1.80 -8.84 -8.44
C LEU A 103 1.93 -7.54 -9.24
N GLY A 104 1.08 -6.55 -8.99
CA GLY A 104 1.15 -5.26 -9.70
C GLY A 104 2.50 -4.55 -9.51
N VAL A 105 3.16 -4.79 -8.38
CA VAL A 105 4.54 -4.32 -8.15
C VAL A 105 5.56 -5.08 -9.00
N LEU A 106 5.40 -6.40 -9.15
CA LEU A 106 6.30 -7.23 -9.95
C LEU A 106 6.19 -6.91 -11.45
N GLU A 107 4.98 -6.62 -11.94
CA GLU A 107 4.73 -6.19 -13.33
C GLU A 107 5.44 -4.86 -13.66
N GLY A 108 5.65 -3.99 -12.67
CA GLY A 108 6.38 -2.73 -12.84
C GLY A 108 7.88 -2.86 -13.12
N GLY A 109 8.40 -4.09 -13.27
CA GLY A 109 9.80 -4.35 -13.59
C GLY A 109 10.68 -4.40 -12.35
N VAL A 110 10.53 -5.47 -11.55
CA VAL A 110 11.44 -5.74 -10.45
C VAL A 110 12.70 -6.43 -10.97
N SER A 111 13.82 -5.70 -11.00
CA SER A 111 15.09 -6.23 -11.52
C SER A 111 15.84 -7.14 -10.52
N ALA A 112 15.45 -7.17 -9.24
CA ALA A 112 16.10 -7.97 -8.21
C ALA A 112 15.13 -8.31 -7.05
N PRO A 113 15.19 -9.53 -6.48
CA PRO A 113 14.27 -10.00 -5.43
C PRO A 113 14.29 -9.12 -4.16
N GLU A 114 15.43 -8.56 -3.79
CA GLU A 114 15.54 -7.60 -2.68
C GLU A 114 14.80 -6.28 -2.94
N LYS A 115 14.80 -5.78 -4.18
CA LYS A 115 13.96 -4.64 -4.57
C LYS A 115 12.47 -4.99 -4.56
N ALA A 116 12.11 -6.25 -4.82
CA ALA A 116 10.73 -6.75 -4.69
C ALA A 116 10.25 -6.61 -3.25
N LEU A 117 11.05 -7.10 -2.30
CA LEU A 117 10.71 -7.11 -0.87
C LEU A 117 10.54 -5.69 -0.33
N ASN A 118 11.46 -4.78 -0.66
CA ASN A 118 11.37 -3.36 -0.28
C ASN A 118 10.12 -2.69 -0.87
N THR A 119 9.65 -3.16 -2.01
CA THR A 119 8.43 -2.63 -2.64
C THR A 119 7.16 -3.24 -2.05
N LEU A 120 7.19 -4.52 -1.69
CA LEU A 120 6.12 -5.17 -0.92
C LEU A 120 5.93 -4.53 0.46
N TRP A 121 7.01 -4.16 1.15
CA TRP A 121 6.93 -3.45 2.42
C TRP A 121 6.25 -2.08 2.30
N SER A 122 6.54 -1.33 1.22
CA SER A 122 5.86 -0.05 0.99
C SER A 122 4.33 -0.19 0.78
N LEU A 123 3.86 -1.35 0.31
CA LEU A 123 2.43 -1.63 0.15
C LEU A 123 1.72 -1.97 1.46
N THR A 124 2.42 -2.56 2.42
CA THR A 124 1.86 -2.92 3.74
C THR A 124 1.91 -1.75 4.72
N MET A 125 2.81 -0.79 4.49
CA MET A 125 3.00 0.36 5.35
C MET A 125 1.90 1.42 5.18
N ARG A 126 0.88 1.36 6.03
CA ARG A 126 -0.12 2.42 6.16
C ARG A 126 0.35 3.44 7.19
N THR A 127 0.93 4.54 6.75
CA THR A 127 1.25 5.67 7.63
C THR A 127 0.30 6.83 7.37
N SER A 128 0.11 7.69 8.38
CA SER A 128 -0.57 8.97 8.18
C SER A 128 0.32 10.00 7.48
N ASN A 129 1.60 9.69 7.25
CA ASN A 129 2.53 10.55 6.54
C ASN A 129 2.25 10.44 5.04
N ARG A 130 1.83 11.55 4.44
CA ARG A 130 1.62 11.66 2.99
C ARG A 130 2.91 11.58 2.20
N ASN A 131 4.05 11.81 2.85
CA ASN A 131 5.36 11.71 2.24
C ASN A 131 6.09 10.49 2.81
N THR A 132 6.13 9.44 2.03
CA THR A 132 6.98 8.26 2.26
C THR A 132 7.88 8.12 1.05
N LEU A 133 9.10 8.63 1.16
CA LEU A 133 10.02 8.77 0.04
C LEU A 133 11.11 7.70 0.14
N ARG A 134 11.18 6.79 -0.84
CA ARG A 134 12.31 5.85 -0.95
C ARG A 134 13.57 6.60 -1.34
N CYS A 135 14.63 6.42 -0.56
CA CYS A 135 15.91 7.07 -0.71
C CYS A 135 17.06 6.09 -0.47
N THR A 136 18.26 6.45 -0.92
CA THR A 136 19.49 5.70 -0.63
C THR A 136 20.41 6.56 0.24
N VAL A 137 20.92 6.01 1.33
CA VAL A 137 21.89 6.69 2.19
C VAL A 137 23.16 6.95 1.40
N THR A 138 23.62 8.20 1.37
CA THR A 138 24.89 8.60 0.73
C THR A 138 25.97 8.85 1.75
N ARG A 139 25.61 9.35 2.94
CA ARG A 139 26.55 9.69 4.02
C ARG A 139 25.88 9.58 5.38
N VAL A 140 26.63 9.11 6.37
CA VAL A 140 26.23 9.11 7.79
C VAL A 140 27.32 9.80 8.58
N THR A 141 26.96 10.84 9.32
CA THR A 141 27.86 11.58 10.20
C THR A 141 27.39 11.40 11.64
N LEU A 142 28.08 10.55 12.40
CA LEU A 142 27.76 10.28 13.79
C LEU A 142 28.28 11.43 14.69
N GLY A 143 27.41 11.94 15.56
CA GLY A 143 27.76 12.85 16.64
C GLY A 143 27.52 12.19 18.00
N ALA A 144 27.80 12.90 19.09
CA ALA A 144 27.69 12.36 20.46
C ALA A 144 26.25 12.02 20.90
N VAL A 145 25.23 12.63 20.27
CA VAL A 145 23.81 12.44 20.60
C VAL A 145 22.98 12.18 19.35
N ASN A 146 23.28 12.90 18.27
CA ASN A 146 22.56 12.81 17.01
C ASN A 146 23.48 12.33 15.90
N ALA A 147 22.89 11.70 14.89
CA ALA A 147 23.51 11.41 13.61
C ALA A 147 22.83 12.22 12.52
N GLU A 148 23.63 12.81 11.64
CA GLU A 148 23.16 13.42 10.39
C GLU A 148 23.30 12.41 9.26
N VAL A 149 22.21 12.18 8.54
CA VAL A 149 22.12 11.19 7.46
C VAL A 149 21.74 11.93 6.17
N GLU A 150 22.61 11.86 5.18
CA GLU A 150 22.33 12.36 3.83
C GLU A 150 21.78 11.23 2.97
N LEU A 151 20.78 11.55 2.15
CA LEU A 151 20.02 10.63 1.34
C LEU A 151 19.90 11.15 -0.10
N ALA A 152 20.13 10.28 -1.07
CA ALA A 152 19.75 10.53 -2.46
C ALA A 152 18.28 10.20 -2.67
N LEU A 153 17.51 11.16 -3.20
CA LEU A 153 16.08 10.98 -3.52
C LEU A 153 15.86 10.82 -5.03
N THR A 154 16.37 11.74 -5.84
CA THR A 154 16.40 11.71 -7.32
C THR A 154 17.75 12.25 -7.78
N ASP A 155 18.02 12.24 -9.09
CA ASP A 155 19.28 12.81 -9.63
C ASP A 155 19.45 14.31 -9.31
N GLY A 156 18.36 15.03 -9.06
CA GLY A 156 18.35 16.46 -8.73
C GLY A 156 18.07 16.80 -7.27
N HIS A 157 17.72 15.81 -6.43
CA HIS A 157 17.30 16.05 -5.05
C HIS A 157 17.99 15.14 -4.06
N SER A 158 18.52 15.76 -3.01
CA SER A 158 18.99 15.11 -1.80
C SER A 158 18.18 15.55 -0.59
N LEU A 159 18.23 14.73 0.45
CA LEU A 159 17.61 14.97 1.74
C LEU A 159 18.63 14.79 2.84
N THR A 160 18.45 15.53 3.93
CA THR A 160 19.16 15.37 5.19
C THR A 160 18.14 15.02 6.26
N ALA A 161 18.41 13.96 7.02
CA ALA A 161 17.70 13.60 8.22
C ALA A 161 18.63 13.74 9.43
N VAL A 162 18.07 14.17 10.57
CA VAL A 162 18.78 14.14 11.85
C VAL A 162 18.00 13.23 12.79
N ILE A 163 18.63 12.13 13.18
CA ILE A 163 18.09 11.13 14.10
C ILE A 163 19.04 10.95 15.29
N THR A 164 18.66 10.17 16.30
CA THR A 164 19.58 9.86 17.39
C THR A 164 20.74 9.00 16.88
N GLU A 165 21.94 9.18 17.44
CA GLU A 165 23.10 8.34 17.13
C GLU A 165 22.75 6.86 17.33
N ARG A 166 22.12 6.54 18.46
CA ARG A 166 21.63 5.20 18.77
C ARG A 166 20.74 4.63 17.66
N SER A 167 19.78 5.40 17.16
CA SER A 167 18.91 4.94 16.06
C SER A 167 19.69 4.67 14.78
N ALA A 168 20.64 5.54 14.42
CA ALA A 168 21.46 5.32 13.22
C ALA A 168 22.29 4.03 13.32
N THR A 169 22.88 3.79 14.49
CA THR A 169 23.68 2.61 14.79
C THR A 169 22.83 1.34 14.83
N GLU A 170 21.69 1.36 15.53
CA GLU A 170 20.76 0.21 15.61
C GLU A 170 20.13 -0.13 14.25
N MET A 171 19.85 0.87 13.41
CA MET A 171 19.33 0.66 12.05
C MET A 171 20.41 0.22 11.06
N GLY A 172 21.70 0.23 11.43
CA GLY A 172 22.80 -0.13 10.55
C GLY A 172 22.93 0.79 9.33
N LEU A 173 22.66 2.09 9.49
CA LEU A 173 22.73 3.03 8.38
C LEU A 173 24.17 3.19 7.88
N ALA A 174 24.37 2.97 6.58
CA ALA A 174 25.64 3.13 5.90
C ALA A 174 25.42 3.57 4.44
N PRO A 175 26.41 4.19 3.78
CA PRO A 175 26.30 4.51 2.36
C PRO A 175 25.89 3.29 1.52
N GLY A 176 24.89 3.47 0.65
CA GLY A 176 24.29 2.42 -0.18
C GLY A 176 23.06 1.75 0.40
N VAL A 177 22.76 1.91 1.70
CA VAL A 177 21.55 1.35 2.32
C VAL A 177 20.30 2.07 1.81
N GLU A 178 19.28 1.31 1.41
CA GLU A 178 17.96 1.86 1.08
C GLU A 178 17.13 2.09 2.34
N VAL A 179 16.47 3.26 2.41
CA VAL A 179 15.58 3.66 3.50
C VAL A 179 14.34 4.38 2.96
N PHE A 180 13.32 4.49 3.80
CA PHE A 180 12.19 5.38 3.58
C PHE A 180 12.29 6.61 4.49
N ALA A 181 12.25 7.79 3.88
CA ALA A 181 12.11 9.06 4.57
C ALA A 181 10.63 9.40 4.71
N LEU A 182 10.15 9.46 5.96
CA LEU A 182 8.78 9.78 6.31
C LEU A 182 8.70 11.24 6.77
N ILE A 183 7.92 12.06 6.07
CA ILE A 183 7.71 13.47 6.41
C ILE A 183 6.22 13.76 6.51
N LYS A 184 5.78 14.36 7.62
CA LYS A 184 4.40 14.81 7.74
C LYS A 184 4.16 16.01 6.83
N ALA A 185 3.06 16.02 6.06
CA ALA A 185 2.77 17.11 5.12
C ALA A 185 2.70 18.49 5.80
N SER A 186 2.24 18.55 7.06
CA SER A 186 2.18 19.79 7.84
C SER A 186 3.55 20.31 8.32
N PHE A 187 4.64 19.55 8.14
CA PHE A 187 6.00 20.00 8.44
C PHE A 187 6.73 20.58 7.22
N VAL A 188 6.11 20.46 6.04
CA VAL A 188 6.65 20.99 4.79
C VAL A 188 6.10 22.40 4.58
N MET A 189 6.98 23.39 4.63
CA MET A 189 6.69 24.75 4.21
C MET A 189 6.90 24.89 2.70
N LEU A 190 6.26 25.87 2.10
CA LEU A 190 6.40 26.17 0.67
C LEU A 190 6.91 27.58 0.46
N ALA A 191 7.77 27.73 -0.54
CA ALA A 191 8.17 29.00 -1.12
C ALA A 191 7.79 29.02 -2.61
N ALA A 192 7.39 30.19 -3.10
CA ALA A 192 7.13 30.38 -4.52
C ALA A 192 8.45 30.44 -5.30
N GLY A 193 8.48 29.86 -6.51
CA GLY A 193 9.66 29.82 -7.36
C GLY A 193 10.68 28.76 -6.94
N GLY A 194 11.87 28.83 -7.53
CA GLY A 194 12.94 27.83 -7.34
C GLY A 194 14.07 28.23 -6.39
N ASP A 195 14.11 29.49 -5.94
CA ASP A 195 15.13 29.99 -5.02
C ASP A 195 14.48 30.68 -3.81
N PRO A 196 14.30 29.96 -2.68
CA PRO A 196 13.78 30.53 -1.44
C PRO A 196 14.78 31.42 -0.69
N GLY A 197 15.96 31.69 -1.24
CA GLY A 197 17.00 32.49 -0.60
C GLY A 197 17.64 31.81 0.62
N ARG A 198 18.19 32.60 1.55
CA ARG A 198 18.90 32.10 2.74
C ARG A 198 17.93 31.85 3.88
N ILE A 199 17.69 30.57 4.17
CA ILE A 199 16.84 30.10 5.26
C ILE A 199 17.55 28.95 5.99
N SER A 200 17.12 28.68 7.23
CA SER A 200 17.73 27.66 8.09
C SER A 200 17.21 26.24 7.84
N ALA A 201 16.24 26.04 6.94
CA ALA A 201 15.79 24.71 6.55
C ALA A 201 16.82 24.06 5.62
N CYS A 202 17.30 22.87 6.00
CA CYS A 202 18.33 22.14 5.25
C CYS A 202 17.76 21.45 4.02
N ASN A 203 16.53 20.94 4.11
CA ASN A 203 15.89 20.25 2.99
C ASN A 203 15.17 21.25 2.09
N ARG A 204 15.51 21.18 0.80
CA ARG A 204 14.97 22.05 -0.25
C ARG A 204 14.67 21.22 -1.48
N LEU A 205 13.40 21.00 -1.76
CA LEU A 205 12.93 20.21 -2.89
C LEU A 205 12.15 21.11 -3.84
N THR A 206 12.82 21.59 -4.88
CA THR A 206 12.20 22.42 -5.92
C THR A 206 11.48 21.55 -6.93
N GLY A 207 10.24 21.90 -7.25
CA GLY A 207 9.41 21.18 -8.20
C GLY A 207 8.36 22.06 -8.83
N ILE A 208 7.43 21.44 -9.55
CA ILE A 208 6.28 22.09 -10.14
C ILE A 208 5.03 21.68 -9.37
N VAL A 209 4.15 22.63 -9.06
CA VAL A 209 2.85 22.32 -8.47
C VAL A 209 2.07 21.45 -9.45
N ALA A 210 1.79 20.21 -9.07
CA ALA A 210 1.03 19.26 -9.87
C ALA A 210 -0.47 19.34 -9.55
N ALA A 211 -0.80 19.51 -8.26
CA ALA A 211 -2.18 19.60 -7.80
C ALA A 211 -2.31 20.52 -6.58
N ARG A 212 -3.49 21.13 -6.46
CA ARG A 212 -3.93 21.95 -5.33
C ARG A 212 -5.34 21.52 -4.94
N THR A 213 -5.53 21.19 -3.67
CA THR A 213 -6.83 20.84 -3.11
C THR A 213 -7.14 21.77 -1.95
N ASP A 214 -8.10 22.66 -2.16
CA ASP A 214 -8.48 23.65 -1.16
C ASP A 214 -9.49 23.10 -0.16
N GLY A 215 -9.20 23.29 1.12
CA GLY A 215 -10.13 23.14 2.22
C GLY A 215 -10.47 24.49 2.85
N PRO A 216 -11.39 24.51 3.83
CA PRO A 216 -11.86 25.77 4.44
C PRO A 216 -10.79 26.51 5.26
N VAL A 217 -9.75 25.81 5.70
CA VAL A 217 -8.67 26.37 6.54
C VAL A 217 -7.30 26.09 5.93
N ASN A 218 -7.10 24.88 5.42
CA ASN A 218 -5.83 24.43 4.86
C ASN A 218 -6.00 24.03 3.41
N THR A 219 -4.93 24.24 2.65
CA THR A 219 -4.77 23.77 1.28
C THR A 219 -3.70 22.68 1.25
N GLU A 220 -4.01 21.58 0.58
CA GLU A 220 -3.04 20.54 0.22
C GLU A 220 -2.43 20.87 -1.14
N ILE A 221 -1.11 20.89 -1.20
CA ILE A 221 -0.32 21.15 -2.41
C ILE A 221 0.56 19.93 -2.67
N ILE A 222 0.52 19.41 -3.90
CA ILE A 222 1.41 18.34 -4.36
C ILE A 222 2.40 18.95 -5.35
N LEU A 223 3.69 18.84 -5.05
CA LEU A 223 4.77 19.19 -5.97
C LEU A 223 5.29 17.94 -6.67
N ASP A 224 5.38 17.99 -7.99
CA ASP A 224 6.15 17.04 -8.80
C ASP A 224 7.64 17.39 -8.71
N LEU A 225 8.43 16.40 -8.29
CA LEU A 225 9.90 16.49 -8.14
C LEU A 225 10.64 15.79 -9.30
N GLY A 226 9.92 15.31 -10.31
CA GLY A 226 10.45 14.49 -11.38
C GLY A 226 10.67 13.03 -10.98
N ASN A 227 10.98 12.18 -11.97
CA ASN A 227 11.20 10.73 -11.80
C ASN A 227 10.07 10.03 -11.01
N CYS A 228 8.82 10.41 -11.28
CA CYS A 228 7.61 9.91 -10.62
C CYS A 228 7.60 10.11 -9.08
N LYS A 229 8.40 11.04 -8.56
CA LYS A 229 8.40 11.41 -7.14
C LYS A 229 7.63 12.71 -6.94
N SER A 230 6.89 12.77 -5.85
CA SER A 230 6.20 13.98 -5.45
C SER A 230 6.37 14.22 -3.95
N ILE A 231 6.16 15.47 -3.54
CA ILE A 231 6.04 15.83 -2.12
C ILE A 231 4.75 16.60 -1.90
N THR A 232 4.03 16.22 -0.86
CA THR A 232 2.80 16.83 -0.41
C THR A 232 3.07 17.74 0.78
N ALA A 233 2.56 18.96 0.71
CA ALA A 233 2.54 19.93 1.79
C ALA A 233 1.11 20.31 2.13
N VAL A 234 0.83 20.54 3.42
CA VAL A 234 -0.44 21.11 3.88
C VAL A 234 -0.12 22.43 4.57
N ILE A 235 -0.56 23.53 3.94
CA ILE A 235 -0.34 24.91 4.41
C ILE A 235 -1.70 25.60 4.60
N THR A 236 -1.73 26.77 5.22
CA THR A 236 -2.98 27.53 5.34
C THR A 236 -3.47 27.95 3.96
N HIS A 237 -4.79 27.99 3.77
CA HIS A 237 -5.40 28.45 2.52
C HIS A 237 -4.92 29.85 2.14
N THR A 238 -4.89 30.76 3.12
CA THR A 238 -4.35 32.12 2.95
C THR A 238 -2.89 32.13 2.47
N SER A 239 -2.04 31.23 2.98
CA SER A 239 -0.64 31.13 2.51
C SER A 239 -0.55 30.61 1.08
N ALA A 240 -1.40 29.66 0.68
CA ALA A 240 -1.42 29.14 -0.68
C ALA A 240 -1.81 30.21 -1.70
N ASP A 241 -2.81 31.04 -1.36
CA ASP A 241 -3.22 32.19 -2.17
C ASP A 241 -2.15 33.26 -2.24
N ALA A 242 -1.57 33.64 -1.09
CA ALA A 242 -0.54 34.67 -1.02
C ALA A 242 0.72 34.29 -1.82
N LEU A 243 1.05 33.00 -1.90
CA LEU A 243 2.17 32.48 -2.69
C LEU A 243 1.82 32.26 -4.18
N GLY A 244 0.55 32.43 -4.58
CA GLY A 244 0.11 32.20 -5.95
C GLY A 244 0.28 30.75 -6.42
N LEU A 245 0.15 29.78 -5.51
CA LEU A 245 0.35 28.37 -5.84
C LEU A 245 -0.83 27.84 -6.65
N ALA A 246 -0.55 27.45 -7.89
CA ALA A 246 -1.49 26.84 -8.83
C ALA A 246 -0.78 25.79 -9.68
N PRO A 247 -1.49 24.78 -10.24
CA PRO A 247 -0.89 23.79 -11.11
C PRO A 247 -0.03 24.43 -12.22
N GLY A 248 1.18 23.90 -12.42
CA GLY A 248 2.16 24.40 -13.39
C GLY A 248 3.14 25.46 -12.86
N VAL A 249 2.90 26.01 -11.66
CA VAL A 249 3.80 27.02 -11.06
C VAL A 249 4.97 26.35 -10.35
N PRO A 250 6.22 26.83 -10.49
CA PRO A 250 7.35 26.34 -9.71
C PRO A 250 7.25 26.73 -8.23
N ALA A 251 7.61 25.80 -7.35
CA ALA A 251 7.67 26.03 -5.92
C ALA A 251 8.76 25.15 -5.26
N THR A 252 9.24 25.56 -4.09
CA THR A 252 10.21 24.79 -3.30
C THR A 252 9.59 24.35 -1.97
N ALA A 253 9.61 23.04 -1.73
CA ALA A 253 9.31 22.44 -0.43
C ALA A 253 10.49 22.55 0.54
N LEU A 254 10.20 22.97 1.76
CA LEU A 254 11.17 23.35 2.77
C LEU A 254 10.85 22.67 4.11
N PHE A 255 11.80 21.95 4.69
CA PHE A 255 11.62 21.35 6.01
C PHE A 255 12.96 21.11 6.72
N LYS A 256 12.89 20.95 8.04
CA LYS A 256 14.07 20.67 8.88
C LYS A 256 14.46 19.21 8.77
N ALA A 257 15.75 18.93 8.91
CA ALA A 257 16.26 17.56 8.95
C ALA A 257 15.69 16.76 10.13
N SER A 258 15.36 17.43 11.24
CA SER A 258 14.70 16.82 12.41
C SER A 258 13.22 16.48 12.19
N HIS A 259 12.60 16.89 11.07
CA HIS A 259 11.24 16.51 10.70
C HIS A 259 11.18 15.23 9.84
N VAL A 260 12.33 14.64 9.54
CA VAL A 260 12.44 13.43 8.73
C VAL A 260 12.63 12.24 9.65
N ILE A 261 11.69 11.29 9.62
CA ILE A 261 11.83 10.00 10.28
C ILE A 261 12.34 9.00 9.24
N LEU A 262 13.31 8.17 9.61
CA LEU A 262 13.79 7.09 8.76
C LEU A 262 13.14 5.77 9.15
N ALA A 263 12.77 4.99 8.15
CA ALA A 263 12.32 3.60 8.30
C ALA A 263 13.15 2.70 7.38
N MET A 264 13.49 1.51 7.87
CA MET A 264 14.09 0.46 7.07
C MET A 264 12.99 -0.30 6.30
N PRO A 265 13.29 -0.86 5.11
CA PRO A 265 12.41 -1.78 4.43
C PRO A 265 12.33 -3.16 5.11
#